data_AF-A5B6F6-F1
#
_entry.id   AF-A5B6F6-F1
#
_cell.length_a   1.000
_cell.length_b   1.000
_cell.length_c   1.000
_cell.angle_alpha   90.00
_cell.angle_beta   90.00
_cell.angle_gamma   90.00
#
_symmetry.space_group_name_H-M   'P 1'
#
loop_
_entity.id
_entity.type
_entity.pdbx_description
1 polymer ?
#
loop_
_entity_poly.entity_id
_entity_poly.type
_entity_poly.pdbx_seq_one_letter_code
_entity_poly.pdbx_strand_id
1 'polypeptide(L)'
;MSKALHQLKKHIDVSNPKAWIVIAAGVAGIVILVETRRRKRRAALLTREGLGAFVERFELLPFPQPPPPASRLLLSGFKFAVTDIFDVKGYVTGFGSTSWKRTHEEATKTAVAVTALLKNGATCVGKTVLDELSFGFVVYFSFDFTCVFEIKRITGENMDFGSPANPVLPSHIPGGSSSGSAVAVASQLVDFAIGIDKIV
;
A
#
# COMPACT_ATOMS: atom_id res chain seq x y z
N MET A 1 -37.11 10.02 -30.82
CA MET A 1 -37.27 9.56 -29.43
C MET A 1 -38.61 9.94 -28.76
N SER A 2 -39.60 10.58 -29.42
CA SER A 2 -40.77 11.11 -28.67
C SER A 2 -41.96 10.14 -28.51
N LYS A 3 -42.17 9.17 -29.41
CA LYS A 3 -43.31 8.22 -29.31
C LYS A 3 -43.14 7.15 -28.21
N ALA A 4 -41.92 6.66 -27.98
CA ALA A 4 -41.63 5.63 -26.97
C ALA A 4 -41.78 6.17 -25.53
N LEU A 5 -41.32 7.41 -25.30
CA LEU A 5 -41.45 8.11 -24.01
C LEU A 5 -42.91 8.43 -23.68
N HIS A 6 -43.75 8.64 -24.70
CA HIS A 6 -45.17 8.91 -24.53
C HIS A 6 -45.99 7.65 -24.19
N GLN A 7 -45.59 6.48 -24.70
CA GLN A 7 -46.21 5.19 -24.35
C GLN A 7 -45.85 4.73 -22.93
N LEU A 8 -44.61 4.95 -22.50
CA LEU A 8 -44.17 4.68 -21.12
C LEU A 8 -44.97 5.48 -20.07
N LYS A 9 -45.34 6.72 -20.40
CA LYS A 9 -46.14 7.59 -19.51
C LYS A 9 -47.60 7.13 -19.36
N LYS A 10 -48.12 6.32 -20.28
CA LYS A 10 -49.51 5.83 -20.28
C LYS A 10 -49.73 4.59 -19.40
N HIS A 11 -48.66 3.88 -19.03
CA HIS A 11 -48.72 2.64 -18.24
C HIS A 11 -48.16 2.78 -16.82
N ILE A 12 -47.63 3.94 -16.44
CA ILE A 12 -47.16 4.22 -15.10
C ILE A 12 -48.22 5.07 -14.41
N ASP A 13 -49.08 4.41 -13.63
CA ASP A 13 -50.03 5.09 -12.76
C ASP A 13 -49.29 5.71 -11.57
N VAL A 14 -48.99 7.01 -11.68
CA VAL A 14 -48.21 7.79 -10.71
C VAL A 14 -48.96 7.93 -9.38
N SER A 15 -50.27 7.68 -9.35
CA SER A 15 -51.09 7.76 -8.15
C SER A 15 -51.07 6.49 -7.29
N ASN A 16 -50.52 5.39 -7.80
CA ASN A 16 -50.46 4.13 -7.08
C ASN A 16 -49.23 4.06 -6.14
N PRO A 17 -49.40 4.06 -4.81
CA PRO A 17 -48.28 4.02 -3.86
C PRO A 17 -47.44 2.74 -4.00
N LYS A 18 -48.04 1.62 -4.47
CA LYS A 18 -47.31 0.37 -4.71
C LYS A 18 -46.32 0.49 -5.87
N ALA A 19 -46.63 1.31 -6.90
CA ALA A 19 -45.72 1.54 -8.03
C ALA A 19 -44.44 2.25 -7.57
N TRP A 20 -44.58 3.24 -6.67
CA TRP A 20 -43.43 3.95 -6.09
C TRP A 20 -42.54 3.05 -5.22
N ILE A 21 -43.12 2.10 -4.48
CA ILE A 21 -42.36 1.13 -3.68
C ILE A 21 -41.48 0.24 -4.57
N VAL A 22 -42.02 -0.26 -5.68
CA VAL A 22 -41.27 -1.11 -6.62
C VAL A 22 -40.14 -0.33 -7.29
N ILE A 23 -40.39 0.92 -7.69
CA ILE A 23 -39.37 1.79 -8.28
C ILE A 23 -38.27 2.09 -7.26
N ALA A 24 -38.62 2.44 -6.02
CA ALA A 24 -37.64 2.72 -4.96
C ALA A 24 -36.76 1.50 -4.64
N ALA A 25 -37.36 0.30 -4.54
CA ALA A 25 -36.62 -0.94 -4.34
C ALA A 25 -35.69 -1.26 -5.53
N GLY A 26 -36.15 -1.02 -6.77
CA GLY A 26 -35.34 -1.18 -7.97
C GLY A 26 -34.13 -0.24 -8.00
N VAL A 27 -34.35 1.04 -7.68
CA VAL A 27 -33.27 2.04 -7.61
C VAL A 27 -32.28 1.69 -6.50
N ALA A 28 -32.76 1.34 -5.29
CA ALA A 28 -31.90 0.91 -4.20
C ALA A 28 -31.06 -0.33 -4.57
N GLY A 29 -31.66 -1.32 -5.22
CA GLY A 29 -30.95 -2.51 -5.72
C GLY A 29 -29.87 -2.17 -6.75
N ILE A 30 -30.16 -1.26 -7.68
CA ILE A 30 -29.16 -0.78 -8.66
C ILE A 30 -28.03 -0.03 -7.96
N VAL A 31 -28.32 0.85 -7.01
CA VAL A 31 -27.31 1.59 -6.23
C VAL A 31 -26.41 0.62 -5.45
N ILE A 32 -26.99 -0.37 -4.75
CA ILE A 32 -26.23 -1.40 -4.04
C ILE A 32 -25.36 -2.21 -5.00
N LEU A 33 -25.89 -2.61 -6.15
CA LEU A 33 -25.13 -3.37 -7.16
C LEU A 33 -23.98 -2.55 -7.76
N VAL A 34 -24.21 -1.27 -8.06
CA VAL A 34 -23.19 -0.34 -8.56
C VAL A 34 -22.11 -0.14 -7.51
N GLU A 35 -22.48 0.09 -6.25
CA GLU A 35 -21.55 0.32 -5.16
C GLU A 35 -20.75 -0.94 -4.81
N THR A 36 -21.37 -2.12 -4.80
CA THR A 36 -20.65 -3.40 -4.60
C THR A 36 -19.69 -3.69 -5.76
N ARG A 37 -20.07 -3.45 -7.02
CA ARG A 37 -19.16 -3.56 -8.17
C ARG A 37 -18.03 -2.55 -8.10
N ARG A 38 -18.31 -1.31 -7.69
CA ARG A 38 -17.31 -0.26 -7.48
C ARG A 38 -16.32 -0.66 -6.39
N ARG A 39 -16.79 -1.15 -5.24
CA ARG A 39 -15.95 -1.68 -4.16
C ARG A 39 -15.08 -2.84 -4.61
N LYS A 40 -15.63 -3.82 -5.33
CA LYS A 40 -14.86 -4.94 -5.89
C LYS A 40 -13.80 -4.48 -6.89
N ARG A 41 -14.14 -3.55 -7.80
CA ARG A 41 -13.16 -2.98 -8.74
C ARG A 41 -12.08 -2.18 -8.02
N ARG A 42 -12.45 -1.41 -6.98
CA ARG A 42 -11.50 -0.65 -6.16
C ARG A 42 -10.57 -1.59 -5.39
N ALA A 43 -11.11 -2.64 -4.77
CA ALA A 43 -10.33 -3.68 -4.12
C ALA A 43 -9.38 -4.39 -5.09
N ALA A 44 -9.83 -4.67 -6.32
CA ALA A 44 -9.01 -5.28 -7.39
C ALA A 44 -7.92 -4.35 -7.93
N LEU A 45 -8.20 -3.04 -8.05
CA LEU A 45 -7.22 -2.01 -8.41
C LEU A 45 -6.16 -1.84 -7.30
N LEU A 46 -6.61 -1.83 -6.05
CA LEU A 46 -5.74 -1.75 -4.89
C LEU A 46 -4.83 -2.99 -4.77
N THR A 47 -5.29 -4.19 -5.15
CA THR A 47 -4.42 -5.38 -5.23
C THR A 47 -3.41 -5.28 -6.38
N ARG A 48 -3.75 -4.62 -7.48
CA ARG A 48 -2.87 -4.44 -8.65
C ARG A 48 -1.71 -3.46 -8.42
N GLU A 49 -1.92 -2.41 -7.64
CA GLU A 49 -0.85 -1.47 -7.25
C GLU A 49 -0.24 -1.79 -5.87
N GLY A 50 -0.79 -2.81 -5.19
CA GLY A 50 -0.41 -3.28 -3.86
C GLY A 50 -0.61 -2.23 -2.77
N LEU A 51 -1.77 -1.57 -2.79
CA LEU A 51 -2.29 -0.68 -1.74
C LEU A 51 -1.37 0.51 -1.38
N GLY A 52 -0.44 0.88 -2.27
CA GLY A 52 0.56 1.91 -1.96
C GLY A 52 1.62 1.43 -0.97
N ALA A 53 1.75 0.12 -0.73
CA ALA A 53 2.67 -0.42 0.26
C ALA A 53 4.16 -0.29 -0.14
N PHE A 54 4.46 -0.11 -1.43
CA PHE A 54 5.81 -0.10 -1.98
C PHE A 54 6.19 1.28 -2.51
N VAL A 55 7.37 1.76 -2.10
CA VAL A 55 8.05 2.92 -2.69
C VAL A 55 8.63 2.53 -4.06
N GLU A 56 9.26 1.37 -4.10
CA GLU A 56 9.93 0.86 -5.29
C GLU A 56 9.84 -0.67 -5.31
N ARG A 57 9.48 -1.23 -6.46
CA ARG A 57 9.42 -2.68 -6.66
C ARG A 57 10.59 -3.14 -7.51
N PHE A 58 11.30 -4.13 -7.01
CA PHE A 58 12.38 -4.82 -7.71
C PHE A 58 12.50 -6.22 -7.16
N GLU A 59 13.14 -7.11 -7.91
CA GLU A 59 13.35 -8.49 -7.45
C GLU A 59 14.85 -8.74 -7.22
N LEU A 60 15.24 -8.95 -5.96
CA LEU A 60 16.56 -9.48 -5.64
C LEU A 60 16.45 -10.98 -5.49
N LEU A 61 17.07 -11.67 -6.43
CA LEU A 61 17.13 -13.12 -6.40
C LEU A 61 17.98 -13.60 -5.21
N PRO A 62 17.58 -14.72 -4.57
CA PRO A 62 18.36 -15.33 -3.52
C PRO A 62 19.69 -15.85 -4.05
N PHE A 63 20.59 -16.17 -3.12
CA PHE A 63 21.81 -16.89 -3.46
C PHE A 63 21.45 -18.29 -4.01
N PRO A 64 22.26 -18.82 -4.95
CA PRO A 64 22.01 -20.14 -5.51
C PRO A 64 21.89 -21.21 -4.43
N GLN A 65 20.91 -22.11 -4.60
CA GLN A 65 20.79 -23.27 -3.72
C GLN A 65 22.05 -24.14 -3.84
N PRO A 66 22.55 -24.69 -2.72
CA PRO A 66 23.67 -25.62 -2.79
C PRO A 66 23.28 -26.89 -3.57
N PRO A 67 24.21 -27.50 -4.32
CA PRO A 67 23.91 -28.70 -5.08
C PRO A 67 23.59 -29.89 -4.14
N PRO A 68 22.77 -30.86 -4.58
CA PRO A 68 22.55 -32.10 -3.83
C PRO A 68 23.89 -32.77 -3.47
N PRO A 69 24.05 -33.35 -2.25
CA PRO A 69 23.02 -33.77 -1.29
C PRO A 69 22.65 -32.72 -0.23
N ALA A 70 23.09 -31.46 -0.36
CA ALA A 70 22.80 -30.43 0.63
C ALA A 70 21.27 -30.19 0.77
N SER A 71 20.82 -29.93 2.00
CA SER A 71 19.42 -29.59 2.27
C SER A 71 19.06 -28.24 1.62
N ARG A 72 17.79 -28.09 1.23
CA ARG A 72 17.26 -26.80 0.75
C ARG A 72 17.43 -25.72 1.83
N LEU A 73 17.66 -24.49 1.39
CA LEU A 73 17.70 -23.34 2.28
C LEU A 73 16.33 -23.09 2.93
N LEU A 74 16.31 -22.62 4.17
CA LEU A 74 15.11 -22.56 5.02
C LEU A 74 13.99 -21.67 4.47
N LEU A 75 14.35 -20.60 3.76
CA LEU A 75 13.39 -19.63 3.21
C LEU A 75 13.26 -19.77 1.68
N SER A 76 13.64 -20.93 1.13
CA SER A 76 13.53 -21.18 -0.31
C SER A 76 12.07 -21.04 -0.77
N GLY A 77 11.85 -20.14 -1.74
CA GLY A 77 10.53 -19.88 -2.30
C GLY A 77 9.71 -18.81 -1.59
N PHE A 78 10.16 -18.31 -0.42
CA PHE A 78 9.50 -17.20 0.26
C PHE A 78 9.88 -15.86 -0.35
N LYS A 79 8.92 -14.94 -0.37
CA LYS A 79 9.07 -13.55 -0.80
C LYS A 79 8.98 -12.62 0.39
N PHE A 80 9.90 -11.66 0.45
CA PHE A 80 9.90 -10.64 1.49
C PHE A 80 10.06 -9.23 0.95
N ALA A 81 9.63 -8.25 1.72
CA ALA A 81 9.89 -6.85 1.47
C ALA A 81 10.69 -6.21 2.61
N VAL A 82 11.34 -5.09 2.32
CA VAL A 82 12.14 -4.36 3.31
C VAL A 82 11.68 -2.92 3.39
N THR A 83 11.53 -2.38 4.59
CA THR A 83 11.30 -0.94 4.77
C THR A 83 12.38 -0.11 4.07
N ASP A 84 12.03 1.05 3.50
CA ASP A 84 12.94 1.99 2.81
C ASP A 84 13.95 2.70 3.74
N ILE A 85 14.54 1.94 4.65
CA ILE A 85 15.67 2.29 5.52
C ILE A 85 16.80 1.27 5.40
N PHE A 86 16.52 0.08 4.87
CA PHE A 86 17.53 -0.94 4.66
C PHE A 86 18.26 -0.70 3.35
N ASP A 87 19.58 -0.60 3.44
CA ASP A 87 20.42 -0.50 2.25
C ASP A 87 20.34 -1.77 1.41
N VAL A 88 20.23 -1.55 0.10
CA VAL A 88 20.27 -2.59 -0.92
C VAL A 88 21.24 -2.11 -2.00
N LYS A 89 22.25 -2.92 -2.30
CA LYS A 89 23.27 -2.56 -3.29
C LYS A 89 22.64 -2.17 -4.63
N GLY A 90 23.03 -1.02 -5.17
CA GLY A 90 22.54 -0.49 -6.44
C GLY A 90 21.16 0.20 -6.35
N TYR A 91 20.65 0.41 -5.15
CA TYR A 91 19.42 1.18 -4.91
C TYR A 91 19.70 2.28 -3.91
N VAL A 92 19.13 3.46 -4.15
CA VAL A 92 19.15 4.55 -3.16
C VAL A 92 18.17 4.23 -2.03
N THR A 93 18.60 4.42 -0.79
CA THR A 93 17.74 4.33 0.39
C THR A 93 17.10 5.68 0.64
N GLY A 94 15.77 5.76 0.51
CA GLY A 94 15.04 7.02 0.52
C GLY A 94 14.66 7.52 1.90
N PHE A 95 14.69 6.68 2.94
CA PHE A 95 14.19 7.03 4.27
C PHE A 95 12.76 7.59 4.26
N GLY A 96 11.93 7.18 3.27
CA GLY A 96 10.60 7.74 3.10
C GLY A 96 10.60 9.23 2.68
N SER A 97 11.68 9.74 2.07
CA SER A 97 11.76 11.11 1.56
C SER A 97 12.39 11.16 0.17
N THR A 98 11.70 11.77 -0.79
CA THR A 98 12.19 11.98 -2.16
C THR A 98 13.33 12.99 -2.17
N SER A 99 13.28 13.98 -1.28
CA SER A 99 14.36 14.96 -1.11
C SER A 99 15.64 14.29 -0.64
N TRP A 100 15.54 13.39 0.34
CA TRP A 100 16.67 12.56 0.78
C TRP A 100 17.18 11.66 -0.35
N LYS A 101 16.28 10.95 -1.04
CA LYS A 101 16.64 10.07 -2.17
C LYS A 101 17.38 10.82 -3.29
N ARG A 102 17.06 12.10 -3.53
CA ARG A 102 17.71 12.91 -4.57
C ARG A 102 19.12 13.35 -4.22
N THR A 103 19.43 13.52 -2.93
CA THR A 103 20.75 14.00 -2.47
C THR A 103 21.72 12.87 -2.13
N HIS A 104 21.26 11.63 -2.10
CA HIS A 104 22.07 10.47 -1.72
C HIS A 104 22.35 9.55 -2.91
N GLU A 105 23.52 8.94 -2.87
CA GLU A 105 23.95 7.97 -3.88
C GLU A 105 23.39 6.57 -3.59
N GLU A 106 23.46 5.70 -4.58
CA GLU A 106 23.09 4.30 -4.43
C GLU A 106 23.97 3.60 -3.39
N ALA A 107 23.36 2.71 -2.60
CA ALA A 107 24.11 1.97 -1.62
C ALA A 107 25.14 1.05 -2.29
N THR A 108 26.37 1.04 -1.75
CA THR A 108 27.46 0.17 -2.25
C THR A 108 27.35 -1.26 -1.71
N LYS A 109 26.65 -1.45 -0.59
CA LYS A 109 26.48 -2.72 0.11
C LYS A 109 25.02 -2.92 0.48
N THR A 110 24.60 -4.19 0.50
CA THR A 110 23.29 -4.59 1.02
C THR A 110 23.40 -4.79 2.53
N ALA A 111 22.39 -4.33 3.28
CA ALA A 111 22.32 -4.47 4.73
C ALA A 111 22.46 -5.95 5.15
N VAL A 112 23.06 -6.17 6.33
CA VAL A 112 23.37 -7.52 6.82
C VAL A 112 22.11 -8.37 6.98
N ALA A 113 21.03 -7.79 7.51
CA ALA A 113 19.74 -8.47 7.68
C ALA A 113 19.16 -8.93 6.32
N VAL A 114 19.19 -8.06 5.31
CA VAL A 114 18.71 -8.38 3.96
C VAL A 114 19.58 -9.44 3.31
N THR A 115 20.90 -9.32 3.45
CA THR A 115 21.86 -10.31 2.94
C THR A 115 21.65 -11.68 3.58
N ALA A 116 21.36 -11.73 4.88
CA ALA A 116 21.10 -12.99 5.59
C ALA A 116 19.84 -13.69 5.06
N LEU A 117 18.77 -12.96 4.75
CA LEU A 117 17.56 -13.52 4.16
C LEU A 117 17.79 -14.05 2.74
N LEU A 118 18.49 -13.28 1.90
CA LEU A 118 18.85 -13.70 0.54
C LEU A 118 19.71 -14.97 0.55
N LYS A 119 20.66 -15.08 1.51
CA LYS A 119 21.49 -16.27 1.71
C LYS A 119 20.70 -17.49 2.19
N ASN A 120 19.56 -17.29 2.83
CA ASN A 120 18.65 -18.35 3.25
C ASN A 120 17.58 -18.69 2.20
N GLY A 121 17.69 -18.17 0.98
CA GLY A 121 16.84 -18.56 -0.15
C GLY A 121 15.59 -17.71 -0.35
N ALA A 122 15.40 -16.65 0.46
CA ALA A 122 14.26 -15.74 0.30
C ALA A 122 14.50 -14.74 -0.84
N THR A 123 13.44 -14.35 -1.53
CA THR A 123 13.48 -13.36 -2.62
C THR A 123 12.97 -12.01 -2.13
N CYS A 124 13.74 -10.94 -2.30
CA CYS A 124 13.26 -9.60 -1.94
C CYS A 124 12.46 -9.01 -3.11
N VAL A 125 11.25 -8.49 -2.86
CA VAL A 125 10.35 -7.97 -3.91
C VAL A 125 10.19 -6.45 -3.92
N GLY A 126 10.96 -5.74 -3.09
CA GLY A 126 11.06 -4.28 -3.15
C GLY A 126 11.19 -3.60 -1.80
N LYS A 127 11.17 -2.26 -1.85
CA LYS A 127 11.19 -1.37 -0.69
C LYS A 127 9.79 -0.87 -0.36
N THR A 128 9.42 -0.96 0.92
CA THR A 128 8.11 -0.57 1.43
C THR A 128 8.10 0.85 1.98
N VAL A 129 6.92 1.46 1.94
CA VAL A 129 6.67 2.80 2.49
C VAL A 129 6.96 2.85 3.98
N LEU A 130 7.56 3.97 4.36
CA LEU A 130 8.05 4.31 5.69
C LEU A 130 7.61 5.74 5.99
N ASP A 131 7.23 6.04 7.23
CA ASP A 131 7.07 7.44 7.66
C ASP A 131 8.41 8.17 7.52
N GLU A 132 8.41 9.43 7.04
CA GLU A 132 9.63 10.17 6.71
C GLU A 132 10.68 10.15 7.85
N LEU A 133 11.92 9.74 7.53
CA LEU A 133 13.05 9.53 8.45
C LEU A 133 12.75 8.54 9.60
N SER A 134 11.66 7.79 9.50
CA SER A 134 11.05 6.99 10.58
C SER A 134 10.84 7.82 11.85
N PHE A 135 10.51 9.07 11.64
CA PHE A 135 10.22 10.08 12.64
C PHE A 135 8.82 10.58 12.34
N GLY A 136 7.97 10.71 13.36
CA GLY A 136 6.69 11.40 13.21
C GLY A 136 6.84 12.92 13.05
N PHE A 137 7.93 13.41 12.45
CA PHE A 137 8.22 14.84 12.35
C PHE A 137 8.08 15.27 10.90
N VAL A 138 7.12 16.16 10.63
CA VAL A 138 7.07 16.90 9.37
C VAL A 138 7.45 18.34 9.68
N VAL A 139 8.49 18.86 9.02
CA VAL A 139 8.89 20.26 9.15
C VAL A 139 8.09 21.07 8.14
N TYR A 140 7.11 21.85 8.62
CA TYR A 140 6.47 22.85 7.79
C TYR A 140 7.11 24.21 8.04
N PHE A 141 7.58 24.84 6.97
CA PHE A 141 7.84 26.27 6.96
C PHE A 141 6.49 26.96 6.73
N SER A 142 6.00 27.66 7.75
CA SER A 142 4.87 28.56 7.55
C SER A 142 5.29 29.72 6.66
N PHE A 143 4.33 30.35 5.97
CA PHE A 143 4.55 31.51 5.08
C PHE A 143 5.29 32.66 5.78
N ASP A 144 5.26 32.69 7.11
CA ASP A 144 5.89 33.70 7.97
C ASP A 144 7.26 33.28 8.53
N PHE A 145 8.02 32.40 7.87
CA PHE A 145 9.36 31.97 8.29
C PHE A 145 9.45 31.34 9.70
N THR A 146 8.32 31.00 10.29
CA THR A 146 8.25 30.32 11.58
C THR A 146 8.39 28.82 11.34
N CYS A 147 9.45 28.21 11.88
CA CYS A 147 9.56 26.76 11.95
C CYS A 147 8.50 26.23 12.92
N VAL A 148 7.46 25.59 12.40
CA VAL A 148 6.48 24.90 13.23
C VAL A 148 6.92 23.45 13.35
N PHE A 149 7.37 23.05 14.54
CA PHE A 149 7.57 21.65 14.88
C PHE A 149 6.21 21.03 15.22
N GLU A 150 5.53 20.46 14.22
CA GLU A 150 4.34 19.67 14.48
C GLU A 150 4.77 18.22 14.79
N ILE A 151 4.55 17.78 16.03
CA ILE A 151 4.73 16.37 16.42
C ILE A 151 3.58 15.58 15.79
N LYS A 152 3.76 15.11 14.56
CA LYS A 152 2.81 14.20 13.93
C LYS A 152 2.94 12.83 14.61
N ARG A 153 1.83 12.23 15.02
CA ARG A 153 1.88 10.83 15.49
C ARG A 153 2.32 9.94 14.33
N ILE A 154 3.09 8.89 14.64
CA ILE A 154 3.47 7.85 13.70
C ILE A 154 2.18 7.16 13.22
N THR A 155 1.72 7.54 12.04
CA THR A 155 0.38 7.22 11.52
C THR A 155 0.45 6.38 10.25
N GLY A 156 1.64 6.24 9.65
CA GLY A 156 1.79 5.55 8.37
C GLY A 156 1.50 6.43 7.16
N GLU A 157 1.38 7.75 7.36
CA GLU A 157 1.16 8.73 6.30
C GLU A 157 2.48 9.32 5.85
N ASN A 158 2.82 9.13 4.57
CA ASN A 158 3.99 9.74 3.96
C ASN A 158 3.55 10.85 2.97
N MET A 159 4.20 12.01 3.00
CA MET A 159 3.84 13.12 2.09
C MET A 159 4.20 12.82 0.63
N ASP A 160 5.35 12.19 0.42
CA ASP A 160 5.90 11.93 -0.91
C ASP A 160 5.31 10.67 -1.54
N PHE A 161 5.08 9.63 -0.73
CA PHE A 161 4.63 8.31 -1.19
C PHE A 161 3.15 8.03 -0.88
N GLY A 162 2.48 8.93 -0.15
CA GLY A 162 1.11 8.74 0.31
C GLY A 162 1.01 7.75 1.49
N SER A 163 -0.24 7.47 1.89
CA SER A 163 -0.53 6.53 2.97
C SER A 163 -0.91 5.17 2.39
N PRO A 164 -0.21 4.08 2.74
CA PRO A 164 -0.63 2.73 2.37
C PRO A 164 -2.04 2.45 2.89
N ALA A 165 -2.92 1.91 2.04
CA ALA A 165 -4.29 1.64 2.43
C ALA A 165 -4.36 0.40 3.34
N ASN A 166 -4.95 0.56 4.53
CA ASN A 166 -5.17 -0.56 5.44
C ASN A 166 -6.10 -1.61 4.78
N PRO A 167 -5.64 -2.86 4.58
CA PRO A 167 -6.40 -3.87 3.84
C PRO A 167 -7.64 -4.36 4.59
N VAL A 168 -7.64 -4.28 5.93
CA VAL A 168 -8.76 -4.70 6.78
C VAL A 168 -9.82 -3.60 6.84
N LEU A 169 -9.39 -2.35 7.02
CA LEU A 169 -10.26 -1.17 7.14
C LEU A 169 -9.72 0.00 6.30
N PRO A 170 -10.07 0.10 5.00
CA PRO A 170 -9.49 1.09 4.09
C PRO A 170 -9.67 2.57 4.47
N SER A 171 -10.58 2.87 5.39
CA SER A 171 -10.80 4.23 5.91
C SER A 171 -9.98 4.56 7.17
N HIS A 172 -9.16 3.63 7.65
CA HIS A 172 -8.32 3.80 8.83
C HIS A 172 -6.86 3.86 8.43
N ILE A 173 -6.08 4.57 9.24
CA ILE A 173 -4.63 4.62 9.11
C ILE A 173 -4.02 3.22 9.30
N PRO A 174 -2.96 2.87 8.55
CA PRO A 174 -2.27 1.58 8.70
C PRO A 174 -1.37 1.52 9.95
N GLY A 175 -1.07 2.67 10.57
CA GLY A 175 -0.05 2.78 11.62
C GLY A 175 1.37 2.82 11.03
N GLY A 176 2.38 3.10 11.85
CA GLY A 176 3.75 3.23 11.36
C GLY A 176 4.81 2.91 12.43
N SER A 177 6.10 3.17 12.19
CA SER A 177 6.63 3.90 11.02
C SER A 177 6.76 3.00 9.78
N SER A 178 6.80 1.68 9.96
CA SER A 178 6.90 0.68 8.89
C SER A 178 5.53 0.32 8.29
N SER A 179 4.76 1.32 7.88
CA SER A 179 3.37 1.18 7.41
C SER A 179 3.25 0.30 6.17
N GLY A 180 4.13 0.50 5.18
CA GLY A 180 4.14 -0.28 3.95
C GLY A 180 4.45 -1.74 4.20
N SER A 181 5.34 -2.06 5.15
CA SER A 181 5.66 -3.44 5.53
C SER A 181 4.46 -4.15 6.13
N ALA A 182 3.73 -3.50 7.04
CA ALA A 182 2.51 -4.05 7.64
C ALA A 182 1.43 -4.30 6.58
N VAL A 183 1.18 -3.31 5.71
CA VAL A 183 0.19 -3.44 4.62
C VAL A 183 0.61 -4.51 3.61
N ALA A 184 1.88 -4.61 3.25
CA ALA A 184 2.36 -5.61 2.28
C ALA A 184 2.10 -7.05 2.77
N VAL A 185 2.38 -7.34 4.04
CA VAL A 185 2.12 -8.65 4.64
C VAL A 185 0.63 -8.90 4.83
N ALA A 186 -0.10 -7.94 5.42
CA ALA A 186 -1.54 -8.08 5.66
C ALA A 186 -2.35 -8.24 4.36
N SER A 187 -1.81 -7.79 3.24
CA SER A 187 -2.42 -7.90 1.92
C SER A 187 -1.90 -9.08 1.10
N GLN A 188 -1.08 -9.96 1.69
CA GLN A 188 -0.50 -11.14 1.05
C GLN A 188 0.31 -10.82 -0.22
N LEU A 189 0.92 -9.62 -0.27
CA LEU A 189 1.83 -9.25 -1.36
C LEU A 189 3.21 -9.89 -1.18
N VAL A 190 3.55 -10.21 0.07
CA VAL A 190 4.76 -10.91 0.51
C VAL A 190 4.42 -11.86 1.64
N ASP A 191 5.25 -12.88 1.85
CA ASP A 191 5.08 -13.83 2.95
C ASP A 191 5.49 -13.21 4.29
N PHE A 192 6.50 -12.33 4.28
CA PHE A 192 6.95 -11.57 5.46
C PHE A 192 7.64 -10.27 5.05
N ALA A 193 7.87 -9.36 6.00
CA ALA A 193 8.60 -8.13 5.75
C ALA A 193 9.50 -7.76 6.93
N ILE A 194 10.61 -7.06 6.65
CA ILE A 194 11.45 -6.46 7.70
C ILE A 194 11.06 -5.00 7.86
N GLY A 195 10.67 -4.63 9.08
CA GLY A 195 10.51 -3.26 9.52
C GLY A 195 11.58 -2.84 10.53
N ILE A 196 11.47 -1.60 10.99
CA ILE A 196 12.19 -1.11 12.15
C ILE A 196 11.20 -0.71 13.23
N ASP A 197 11.62 -0.89 14.48
CA ASP A 197 10.95 -0.41 15.66
C ASP A 197 11.95 0.45 16.45
N LYS A 198 11.51 1.63 16.89
CA LYS A 198 12.33 2.57 17.65
C LYS A 198 11.67 2.76 19.01
N ILE A 199 12.39 2.43 20.06
CA ILE A 199 12.04 2.84 21.43
C ILE A 199 12.70 4.21 21.65
N VAL A 200 11.89 5.23 21.94
CA VAL A 200 12.35 6.57 22.35
C VAL A 200 11.97 6.79 23.80
#